data_AF-A0A356NLD1-F1
#
_entry.id   AF-A0A356NLD1-F1
#
_cell.length_a   1.000
_cell.length_b   1.000
_cell.length_c   1.000
_cell.angle_alpha   90.00
_cell.angle_beta   90.00
_cell.angle_gamma   90.00
#
_symmetry.space_group_name_H-M   'P 1'
#
loop_
_entity.id
_entity.type
_entity.pdbx_description
1 polymer ?
#
loop_
_entity_poly.entity_id
_entity_poly.type
_entity_poly.pdbx_seq_one_letter_code
_entity_poly.pdbx_strand_id
1 'polypeptide(L)'
;KLVDSGKISTKIAQTVFVEMFDTGKSPAAIVEEKGLVQVSDSGAIETLCQQAIEANPGPADDFRKGKEAALNFLKGQVMKLSRGKANPALVGEVLKRILNG
;
A
#
# COMPACT_ATOMS: atom_id res chain seq x y z
N LYS A 1 3.70 15.08 10.44
CA LYS A 1 2.33 14.92 11.02
C LYS A 1 1.44 13.98 10.19
N LEU A 2 1.18 14.21 8.89
CA LEU A 2 0.24 13.35 8.12
C LEU A 2 0.75 11.92 7.85
N VAL A 3 2.06 11.77 7.63
CA VAL A 3 2.70 10.45 7.50
C VAL A 3 2.75 9.76 8.87
N ASP A 4 3.20 10.48 9.90
CA ASP A 4 3.30 9.95 11.27
C ASP A 4 1.94 9.50 11.83
N SER A 5 0.85 10.18 11.45
CA SER A 5 -0.51 9.81 11.83
C SER A 5 -1.11 8.69 10.98
N GLY A 6 -0.37 8.12 10.02
CA GLY A 6 -0.85 7.10 9.09
C GLY A 6 -1.97 7.57 8.15
N LYS A 7 -2.14 8.88 7.96
CA LYS A 7 -3.19 9.42 7.08
C LYS A 7 -2.78 9.29 5.61
N ILE A 8 -1.48 9.38 5.33
CA ILE A 8 -0.90 9.19 4.00
C ILE A 8 0.36 8.33 4.07
N SER A 9 0.64 7.57 3.02
CA SER A 9 1.90 6.81 2.91
C SER A 9 3.08 7.71 2.54
N THR A 10 4.31 7.25 2.78
CA THR A 10 5.53 7.97 2.36
C THR A 10 5.56 8.25 0.85
N LYS A 11 5.05 7.32 0.03
CA LYS A 11 4.95 7.51 -1.42
C LYS A 11 4.00 8.65 -1.77
N ILE A 12 2.86 8.71 -1.11
CA ILE A 12 1.89 9.80 -1.29
C ILE A 12 2.49 11.12 -0.79
N ALA A 13 3.22 11.11 0.32
CA ALA A 13 3.87 12.31 0.85
C ALA A 13 4.88 12.92 -0.14
N GLN A 14 5.62 12.09 -0.89
CA GLN A 14 6.50 12.58 -1.97
C GLN A 14 5.69 13.28 -3.07
N THR A 15 4.56 12.71 -3.50
CA THR A 15 3.67 13.34 -4.49
C THR A 15 3.08 14.66 -3.96
N VAL A 16 2.63 14.67 -2.71
CA VAL A 16 2.09 15.89 -2.07
C VAL A 16 3.16 16.97 -1.96
N PHE A 17 4.40 16.61 -1.63
CA PHE A 17 5.50 17.56 -1.49
C PHE A 17 5.81 18.28 -2.80
N VAL A 18 5.84 17.57 -3.93
CA VAL A 18 6.02 18.18 -5.26
C VAL A 18 4.86 19.14 -5.56
N GLU A 19 3.63 18.72 -5.31
CA GLU A 19 2.46 19.58 -5.55
C GLU A 19 2.43 20.83 -4.67
N MET A 20 2.87 20.73 -3.42
CA MET A 20 3.01 21.89 -2.52
C MET A 20 3.95 22.93 -3.13
N PHE A 21 5.04 22.49 -3.75
CA PHE A 21 6.01 23.36 -4.39
C PHE A 21 5.41 24.06 -5.61
N ASP A 22 4.67 23.33 -6.45
CA ASP A 22 4.09 23.86 -7.69
C ASP A 22 2.90 24.80 -7.45
N THR A 23 2.11 24.54 -6.40
CA THR A 23 0.82 25.22 -6.17
C THR A 23 0.81 26.16 -4.97
N GLY A 24 1.75 26.03 -4.04
CA GLY A 24 1.73 26.70 -2.74
C GLY A 24 0.63 26.21 -1.79
N LYS A 25 -0.16 25.20 -2.16
CA LYS A 25 -1.23 24.65 -1.31
C LYS A 25 -0.65 23.91 -0.11
N SER A 26 -1.43 23.88 0.98
CA SER A 26 -1.07 23.08 2.15
C SER A 26 -1.16 21.57 1.86
N PRO A 27 -0.37 20.72 2.52
CA PRO A 27 -0.42 19.28 2.30
C PRO A 27 -1.79 18.67 2.64
N ALA A 28 -2.51 19.23 3.62
CA ALA A 28 -3.84 18.76 3.98
C ALA A 28 -4.86 19.01 2.86
N ALA A 29 -4.82 20.20 2.24
CA ALA A 29 -5.70 20.56 1.14
C ALA A 29 -5.46 19.65 -0.09
N ILE A 30 -4.20 19.41 -0.44
CA ILE A 30 -3.84 18.53 -1.57
C ILE A 30 -4.32 17.10 -1.33
N VAL A 31 -4.15 16.59 -0.10
CA VAL A 31 -4.59 15.22 0.26
C VAL A 31 -6.10 15.07 0.17
N GLU A 32 -6.85 16.07 0.59
CA GLU A 32 -8.31 16.08 0.52
C GLU A 32 -8.79 16.19 -0.93
N GLU A 33 -8.29 17.16 -1.68
CA GLU A 33 -8.65 17.41 -3.09
C GLU A 33 -8.37 16.20 -3.99
N LYS A 34 -7.25 15.50 -3.77
CA LYS A 34 -6.84 14.34 -4.58
C LYS A 34 -7.27 13.00 -3.98
N GLY A 35 -7.99 12.99 -2.86
CA GLY A 35 -8.45 11.77 -2.19
C GLY A 35 -7.31 10.80 -1.86
N LEU A 36 -6.21 11.31 -1.32
CA LEU A 36 -4.96 10.58 -1.11
C LEU A 36 -4.85 9.92 0.27
N VAL A 37 -5.95 9.85 1.02
CA VAL A 37 -5.99 9.21 2.34
C VAL A 37 -5.70 7.70 2.19
N GLN A 38 -4.94 7.15 3.13
CA GLN A 38 -4.69 5.72 3.16
C GLN A 38 -5.98 4.93 3.40
N VAL A 39 -6.12 3.84 2.66
CA VAL A 39 -7.17 2.84 2.83
C VAL A 39 -6.67 1.82 3.86
N SER A 40 -7.43 1.71 4.95
CA SER A 40 -7.23 0.73 6.02
C SER A 40 -8.40 -0.25 6.15
N ASP A 41 -9.39 -0.17 5.26
CA ASP A 41 -10.48 -1.13 5.18
C ASP A 41 -9.94 -2.53 4.83
N SER A 42 -10.22 -3.51 5.69
CA SER A 42 -9.66 -4.85 5.58
C SER A 42 -10.16 -5.58 4.33
N GLY A 43 -11.43 -5.39 3.93
CA GLY A 43 -12.00 -6.03 2.75
C GLY A 43 -11.40 -5.52 1.43
N ALA A 44 -11.20 -4.21 1.32
CA ALA A 44 -10.52 -3.60 0.17
C ALA A 44 -9.05 -4.06 0.08
N ILE A 45 -8.35 -4.12 1.21
CA ILE A 45 -6.96 -4.60 1.25
C ILE A 45 -6.89 -6.09 0.90
N GLU A 46 -7.79 -6.92 1.42
CA GLU A 46 -7.85 -8.36 1.12
C GLU A 46 -8.07 -8.61 -0.37
N THR A 47 -9.00 -7.87 -0.99
CA THR A 47 -9.23 -7.94 -2.44
C THR A 47 -7.96 -7.62 -3.24
N LEU A 48 -7.24 -6.57 -2.86
CA LEU A 48 -5.98 -6.19 -3.52
C LEU A 48 -4.87 -7.23 -3.30
N CYS A 49 -4.80 -7.83 -2.11
CA CYS A 49 -3.84 -8.88 -1.79
C CYS A 49 -4.11 -10.13 -2.62
N GLN A 50 -5.37 -10.53 -2.75
CA GLN A 50 -5.79 -11.66 -3.57
C GLN A 50 -5.43 -11.44 -5.04
N GLN A 51 -5.73 -10.27 -5.60
CA GLN A 51 -5.33 -9.89 -6.97
C GLN A 51 -3.81 -9.94 -7.17
N ALA A 52 -3.03 -9.45 -6.18
CA ALA A 52 -1.58 -9.49 -6.25
C ALA A 52 -1.05 -10.94 -6.23
N ILE A 53 -1.66 -11.83 -5.46
CA ILE A 53 -1.29 -13.26 -5.40
C ILE A 53 -1.64 -13.96 -6.71
N GLU A 54 -2.86 -13.76 -7.23
CA GLU A 54 -3.33 -14.35 -8.48
C GLU A 54 -2.49 -13.93 -9.68
N ALA A 55 -2.08 -12.66 -9.74
CA ALA A 55 -1.21 -12.16 -10.78
C ALA A 55 0.26 -12.61 -10.63
N ASN A 56 0.65 -13.12 -9.46
CA ASN A 56 2.04 -13.47 -9.13
C ASN A 56 2.12 -14.83 -8.39
N PRO A 57 1.74 -15.95 -9.03
CA PRO A 57 1.71 -17.26 -8.38
C PRO A 57 3.10 -17.74 -7.93
N GLY A 58 4.16 -17.45 -8.70
CA GLY A 58 5.53 -17.83 -8.35
C GLY A 58 6.00 -17.26 -7.02
N PRO A 59 5.93 -15.93 -6.80
CA PRO A 59 6.19 -15.31 -5.50
C PRO A 59 5.33 -15.84 -4.35
N ALA A 60 4.06 -16.16 -4.60
CA ALA A 60 3.21 -16.77 -3.58
C ALA A 60 3.74 -18.14 -3.14
N ASP A 61 4.14 -19.00 -4.09
CA ASP A 61 4.73 -20.31 -3.81
C ASP A 61 6.10 -20.21 -3.15
N ASP A 62 6.90 -19.23 -3.57
CA ASP A 62 8.20 -18.96 -2.97
C ASP A 62 8.08 -18.58 -1.50
N PHE A 63 7.09 -17.74 -1.14
CA PHE A 63 6.81 -17.41 0.25
C PHE A 63 6.38 -18.66 1.04
N ARG A 64 5.49 -19.50 0.49
CA ARG A 64 5.08 -20.77 1.13
C ARG A 64 6.26 -21.73 1.36
N LYS A 65 7.31 -21.64 0.54
CA LYS A 65 8.56 -22.39 0.70
C LYS A 65 9.55 -21.74 1.69
N GLY A 66 9.14 -20.68 2.39
CA GLY A 66 9.94 -19.99 3.39
C GLY A 66 10.79 -18.83 2.86
N LYS A 67 10.63 -18.42 1.60
CA LYS A 67 11.34 -17.25 1.06
C LYS A 67 10.64 -15.96 1.45
N GLU A 68 10.96 -15.44 2.63
CA GLU A 68 10.41 -14.18 3.17
C GLU A 68 10.51 -12.97 2.21
N ALA A 69 11.54 -12.93 1.36
CA ALA A 69 11.70 -11.88 0.34
C ALA A 69 10.51 -11.79 -0.64
N ALA A 70 9.83 -12.90 -0.90
CA ALA A 70 8.68 -12.93 -1.79
C ALA A 70 7.46 -12.19 -1.21
N LEU A 71 7.33 -12.13 0.12
CA LEU A 71 6.31 -11.31 0.77
C LEU A 71 6.51 -9.82 0.50
N ASN A 72 7.76 -9.35 0.54
CA ASN A 72 8.09 -7.94 0.25
C ASN A 72 7.78 -7.59 -1.21
N PHE A 73 8.02 -8.52 -2.14
CA PHE A 73 7.62 -8.36 -3.53
C PHE A 73 6.10 -8.23 -3.67
N LEU A 74 5.33 -9.14 -3.07
CA LEU A 74 3.86 -9.11 -3.11
C LEU A 74 3.29 -7.84 -2.47
N LYS A 75 3.86 -7.40 -1.34
CA LYS A 75 3.54 -6.11 -0.73
C LYS A 75 3.76 -4.96 -1.72
N GLY A 76 4.86 -4.97 -2.46
CA GLY A 76 5.12 -4.00 -3.53
C GLY A 76 4.04 -4.00 -4.62
N GLN A 77 3.57 -5.17 -5.04
CA GLN A 77 2.48 -5.31 -6.02
C GLN A 77 1.16 -4.73 -5.49
N VAL A 78 0.80 -5.02 -4.24
CA VAL A 78 -0.41 -4.45 -3.60
C VAL A 78 -0.31 -2.92 -3.48
N MET A 79 0.87 -2.40 -3.12
CA MET A 79 1.11 -0.95 -3.08
C MET A 79 1.01 -0.31 -4.47
N LYS A 80 1.36 -1.02 -5.54
CA LYS A 80 1.19 -0.56 -6.93
C LYS A 80 -0.30 -0.54 -7.32
N LEU A 81 -1.04 -1.62 -7.06
CA LEU A 81 -2.47 -1.73 -7.35
C LEU A 81 -3.29 -0.64 -6.64
N SER A 82 -2.97 -0.38 -5.37
CA SER A 82 -3.63 0.68 -4.58
C SER A 82 -3.13 2.10 -4.89
N ARG A 83 -2.19 2.27 -5.83
CA ARG A 83 -1.51 3.54 -6.11
C ARG A 83 -0.91 4.20 -4.85
N GLY A 84 -0.41 3.38 -3.93
CA GLY A 84 0.18 3.82 -2.67
C GLY A 84 -0.82 4.16 -1.57
N LYS A 85 -2.13 3.96 -1.79
CA LYS A 85 -3.18 4.24 -0.82
C LYS A 85 -3.34 3.12 0.21
N ALA A 86 -3.05 1.86 -0.11
CA ALA A 86 -3.19 0.81 0.89
C ALA A 86 -2.25 1.03 2.08
N ASN A 87 -2.67 0.64 3.29
CA ASN A 87 -1.82 0.68 4.46
C ASN A 87 -0.75 -0.43 4.39
N PRO A 88 0.55 -0.10 4.32
CA PRO A 88 1.61 -1.09 4.11
C PRO A 88 1.83 -2.05 5.28
N ALA A 89 1.39 -1.69 6.50
CA ALA A 89 1.43 -2.59 7.65
C ALA A 89 0.34 -3.67 7.51
N LEU A 90 -0.92 -3.22 7.33
CA LEU A 90 -2.07 -4.11 7.12
C LEU A 90 -1.90 -5.01 5.89
N VAL A 91 -1.36 -4.49 4.78
CA VAL A 91 -1.05 -5.30 3.60
C VAL A 91 -0.13 -6.46 3.93
N GLY A 92 0.91 -6.22 4.74
CA GLY A 92 1.83 -7.28 5.16
C GLY A 92 1.15 -8.34 6.02
N GLU A 93 0.31 -7.91 6.96
CA GLU A 93 -0.47 -8.81 7.82
C GLU A 93 -1.47 -9.66 7.02
N VAL A 94 -2.22 -9.03 6.11
CA VAL A 94 -3.21 -9.72 5.28
C VAL A 94 -2.54 -10.69 4.30
N LEU A 95 -1.44 -10.31 3.64
CA LEU A 95 -0.71 -11.24 2.77
C LEU A 95 -0.19 -12.46 3.54
N LYS A 96 0.39 -12.25 4.74
CA LYS A 96 0.82 -13.36 5.59
C LYS A 96 -0.35 -14.27 5.98
N ARG A 97 -1.49 -13.69 6.36
CA ARG A 97 -2.71 -14.44 6.71
C ARG A 97 -3.19 -15.30 5.54
N ILE A 98 -3.26 -14.74 4.33
CA ILE A 98 -3.74 -15.47 3.14
C ILE A 98 -2.76 -16.58 2.73
N LEU A 99 -1.46 -16.35 2.82
CA LEU A 99 -0.45 -17.30 2.33
C LEU A 99 -0.09 -18.41 3.32
N ASN A 100 -0.33 -18.20 4.63
CA ASN A 100 -0.11 -19.18 5.69
C ASN A 100 -1.36 -20.00 6.03
N GLY A 101 -2.53 -19.65 5.48
CA GLY A 101 -3.75 -20.45 5.54
C GLY A 101 -3.78 -21.49 4.43
#